data_AF-A0A381PIB9-F1
#
_entry.id   AF-A0A381PIB9-F1
#
_cell.length_a   1.000
_cell.length_b   1.000
_cell.length_c   1.000
_cell.angle_alpha   90.00
_cell.angle_beta   90.00
_cell.angle_gamma   90.00
#
_symmetry.space_group_name_H-M   'P 1'
#
loop_
_entity.id
_entity.type
_entity.pdbx_description
1 polymer ?
#
loop_
_entity_poly.entity_id
_entity_poly.type
_entity_poly.pdbx_seq_one_letter_code
_entity_poly.pdbx_strand_id
1 'polypeptide(L)'
;MQPADLNMTTTVTGHQLFLFVTFGDSQIDWELAEAIDLLGQGMENVQGVDGPPSDEAFARGRFQFLRAESSSTTEQQIVHTAVSESHGLIRLECATLEPIKGYENGLRELVKAAGGSVETLAGVMRPRSYTSHAMSEFAYAHAMPPGSGEKFPLAAVTPMNKTDDWWQMDFLHRESFFLPRYDENEEMVVKGHALASAMGVPDINRRLVHSPDGYGLGGSYDFVGYFEFAEADAPVFREVMAGLRDTVQNPEWKYVLEGPEWWGRRVNTAAEFLARP
;
A
#
# COMPACT_ATOMS: atom_id res chain seq x y z
N MET A 1 -12.89 14.78 -6.55
CA MET A 1 -12.10 15.69 -7.40
C MET A 1 -11.22 14.88 -8.34
N GLN A 2 -11.12 15.27 -9.61
CA GLN A 2 -10.29 14.54 -10.56
C GLN A 2 -8.83 15.00 -10.50
N PRO A 3 -7.85 14.13 -10.81
CA PRO A 3 -6.43 14.52 -10.79
C PRO A 3 -6.11 15.73 -11.68
N ALA A 4 -6.81 15.87 -12.82
CA ALA A 4 -6.64 16.98 -13.74
C ALA A 4 -6.99 18.33 -13.10
N ASP A 5 -8.02 18.38 -12.27
CA ASP A 5 -8.47 19.59 -11.57
C ASP A 5 -7.46 20.06 -10.52
N LEU A 6 -6.56 19.16 -10.11
CA LEU A 6 -5.62 19.34 -9.02
C LEU A 6 -4.18 19.55 -9.50
N ASN A 7 -3.96 19.69 -10.81
CA ASN A 7 -2.62 19.71 -11.43
C ASN A 7 -1.78 18.46 -11.09
N MET A 8 -2.43 17.31 -10.92
CA MET A 8 -1.78 16.03 -10.67
C MET A 8 -1.69 15.22 -11.96
N THR A 9 -0.75 14.28 -11.99
CA THR A 9 -0.56 13.38 -13.13
C THR A 9 -1.80 12.52 -13.38
N THR A 10 -2.28 12.49 -14.63
CA THR A 10 -3.50 11.76 -15.03
C THR A 10 -3.21 10.40 -15.68
N THR A 11 -1.97 10.15 -16.08
CA THR A 11 -1.55 8.86 -16.65
C THR A 11 -1.64 7.76 -15.61
N VAL A 12 -2.33 6.67 -15.96
CA VAL A 12 -2.31 5.41 -15.20
C VAL A 12 -1.22 4.53 -15.77
N THR A 13 -0.28 4.09 -14.93
CA THR A 13 0.83 3.20 -15.30
C THR A 13 0.59 1.76 -14.84
N GLY A 14 -0.52 1.51 -14.14
CA GLY A 14 -1.03 0.19 -13.84
C GLY A 14 -2.00 0.21 -12.67
N HIS A 15 -2.39 -0.98 -12.22
CA HIS A 15 -3.45 -1.20 -11.25
C HIS A 15 -2.97 -2.08 -10.11
N GLN A 16 -3.50 -1.83 -8.91
CA GLN A 16 -3.37 -2.75 -7.78
C GLN A 16 -4.72 -2.97 -7.11
N LEU A 17 -4.92 -4.19 -6.62
CA LEU A 17 -6.04 -4.56 -5.77
C LEU A 17 -5.49 -5.13 -4.46
N PHE A 18 -6.00 -4.64 -3.34
CA PHE A 18 -5.71 -5.16 -2.01
C PHE A 18 -6.93 -5.92 -1.54
N LEU A 19 -6.87 -7.24 -1.62
CA LEU A 19 -7.98 -8.13 -1.28
C LEU A 19 -7.81 -8.62 0.16
N PHE A 20 -8.42 -7.91 1.11
CA PHE A 20 -8.44 -8.28 2.51
C PHE A 20 -9.45 -9.42 2.70
N VAL A 21 -8.98 -10.55 3.22
CA VAL A 21 -9.77 -11.80 3.29
C VAL A 21 -10.07 -12.15 4.73
N THR A 22 -11.34 -12.41 5.03
CA THR A 22 -11.79 -12.99 6.29
C THR A 22 -12.38 -14.36 6.00
N PHE A 23 -11.73 -15.42 6.47
CA PHE A 23 -12.28 -16.78 6.44
C PHE A 23 -13.44 -16.97 7.42
N GLY A 24 -14.41 -17.80 7.05
CA GLY A 24 -15.47 -18.25 7.96
C GLY A 24 -15.01 -19.37 8.89
N ASP A 25 -15.95 -19.85 9.72
CA ASP A 25 -15.72 -20.95 10.66
C ASP A 25 -15.58 -22.32 10.00
N SER A 26 -15.96 -22.44 8.72
CA SER A 26 -15.81 -23.65 7.92
C SER A 26 -14.37 -24.15 7.96
N GLN A 27 -14.22 -25.48 7.87
CA GLN A 27 -12.90 -26.08 7.82
C GLN A 27 -12.22 -25.64 6.51
N ILE A 28 -11.21 -24.80 6.63
CA ILE A 28 -10.26 -24.53 5.56
C ILE A 28 -9.60 -25.87 5.25
N ASP A 29 -9.75 -26.35 4.02
CA ASP A 29 -9.14 -27.57 3.54
C ASP A 29 -8.18 -27.30 2.38
N TRP A 30 -7.55 -28.38 1.93
CA TRP A 30 -6.56 -28.36 0.86
C TRP A 30 -7.18 -28.04 -0.51
N GLU A 31 -8.47 -28.31 -0.72
CA GLU A 31 -9.16 -28.03 -1.99
C GLU A 31 -9.32 -26.52 -2.19
N LEU A 32 -9.67 -25.79 -1.13
CA LEU A 32 -9.71 -24.32 -1.17
C LEU A 32 -8.32 -23.72 -1.47
N ALA A 33 -7.27 -24.27 -0.85
CA ALA A 33 -5.91 -23.82 -1.12
C ALA A 33 -5.52 -24.02 -2.59
N GLU A 34 -5.74 -25.22 -3.14
CA GLU A 34 -5.44 -25.52 -4.55
C GLU A 34 -6.25 -24.63 -5.50
N ALA A 35 -7.53 -24.40 -5.20
CA ALA A 35 -8.38 -23.52 -6.01
C ALA A 35 -7.88 -22.07 -6.01
N ILE A 36 -7.39 -21.55 -4.88
CA ILE A 36 -6.79 -20.20 -4.80
C ILE A 36 -5.47 -20.13 -5.58
N ASP A 37 -4.61 -21.13 -5.45
CA ASP A 37 -3.36 -21.19 -6.23
C ASP A 37 -3.64 -21.26 -7.75
N LEU A 38 -4.69 -21.97 -8.16
CA LEU A 38 -5.13 -22.03 -9.56
C LEU A 38 -5.60 -20.68 -10.11
N LEU A 39 -6.16 -19.78 -9.29
CA LEU A 39 -6.49 -18.42 -9.74
C LEU A 39 -5.25 -17.64 -10.20
N GLY A 40 -4.10 -17.92 -9.59
CA GLY A 40 -2.81 -17.32 -9.94
C GLY A 40 -2.10 -17.99 -11.11
N GLN A 41 -2.70 -18.99 -11.75
CA GLN A 41 -2.06 -19.72 -12.84
C GLN A 41 -1.69 -18.79 -14.00
N GLY A 42 -0.40 -18.74 -14.36
CA GLY A 42 0.13 -17.86 -15.40
C GLY A 42 0.48 -16.44 -14.93
N MET A 43 0.12 -16.08 -13.70
CA MET A 43 0.57 -14.87 -13.02
C MET A 43 1.89 -15.10 -12.29
N GLU A 44 2.61 -14.03 -11.96
CA GLU A 44 3.85 -14.12 -11.17
C GLU A 44 3.56 -14.01 -9.67
N ASN A 45 3.97 -15.03 -8.90
CA ASN A 45 3.99 -14.93 -7.45
C ASN A 45 5.22 -14.11 -7.00
N VAL A 46 5.00 -12.92 -6.44
CA VAL A 46 6.10 -12.01 -6.06
C VAL A 46 6.89 -12.52 -4.85
N GLN A 47 6.46 -13.59 -4.18
CA GLN A 47 7.18 -14.14 -3.03
C GLN A 47 8.62 -14.53 -3.39
N GLY A 48 8.84 -15.11 -4.56
CA GLY A 48 10.16 -15.60 -5.00
C GLY A 48 10.94 -14.64 -5.89
N VAL A 49 10.50 -13.38 -6.04
CA VAL A 49 11.01 -12.48 -7.08
C VAL A 49 11.75 -11.29 -6.47
N ASP A 50 12.95 -11.04 -6.99
CA ASP A 50 13.73 -9.85 -6.69
C ASP A 50 13.57 -8.78 -7.78
N GLY A 51 13.53 -7.52 -7.37
CA GLY A 51 13.52 -6.37 -8.27
C GLY A 51 12.13 -6.04 -8.84
N PRO A 52 12.08 -4.97 -9.67
CA PRO A 52 10.86 -4.59 -10.37
C PRO A 52 10.45 -5.66 -11.39
N PRO A 53 9.16 -5.76 -11.75
CA PRO A 53 8.71 -6.72 -12.75
C PRO A 53 9.23 -6.37 -14.14
N SER A 54 9.36 -7.40 -14.99
CA SER A 54 9.43 -7.18 -16.44
C SER A 54 8.06 -6.74 -16.97
N ASP A 55 8.05 -6.09 -18.14
CA ASP A 55 6.80 -5.69 -18.82
C ASP A 55 5.87 -6.90 -19.05
N GLU A 56 6.45 -8.06 -19.38
CA GLU A 56 5.70 -9.30 -19.62
C GLU A 56 5.06 -9.85 -18.34
N ALA A 57 5.81 -9.92 -17.24
CA ALA A 57 5.28 -10.36 -15.95
C ALA A 57 4.20 -9.39 -15.45
N PHE A 58 4.41 -8.09 -15.63
CA PHE A 58 3.45 -7.07 -15.23
C PHE A 58 2.18 -7.08 -16.08
N ALA A 59 2.27 -7.41 -17.38
CA ALA A 59 1.12 -7.56 -18.27
C ALA A 59 0.29 -8.82 -17.97
N ARG A 60 0.93 -9.93 -17.57
CA ARG A 60 0.22 -11.15 -17.12
C ARG A 60 -0.46 -10.96 -15.76
N GLY A 61 0.05 -10.04 -14.96
CA GLY A 61 -0.38 -9.80 -13.60
C GLY A 61 0.45 -10.60 -12.59
N ARG A 62 0.50 -10.07 -11.38
CA ARG A 62 1.31 -10.60 -10.28
C ARG A 62 0.46 -10.63 -9.02
N PHE A 63 0.77 -11.56 -8.13
CA PHE A 63 0.08 -11.71 -6.86
C PHE A 63 1.04 -11.95 -5.71
N GLN A 64 0.56 -11.70 -4.51
CA GLN A 64 1.26 -11.92 -3.26
C GLN A 64 0.27 -12.36 -2.19
N PHE A 65 0.63 -13.38 -1.43
CA PHE A 65 -0.11 -13.78 -0.23
C PHE A 65 0.54 -13.19 1.01
N LEU A 66 -0.28 -12.63 1.90
CA LEU A 66 0.15 -12.17 3.22
C LEU A 66 -0.82 -12.66 4.28
N ARG A 67 -0.31 -13.36 5.29
CA ARG A 67 -1.07 -13.72 6.49
C ARG A 67 -1.03 -12.57 7.48
N ALA A 68 -2.14 -12.26 8.13
CA ALA A 68 -2.21 -11.14 9.07
C ALA A 68 -1.23 -11.31 10.26
N GLU A 69 -0.58 -10.21 10.63
CA GLU A 69 0.21 -10.05 11.86
C GLU A 69 -0.62 -9.18 12.83
N SER A 70 -1.74 -9.74 13.33
CA SER A 70 -2.78 -9.01 14.07
C SER A 70 -2.27 -8.27 15.32
N SER A 71 -1.19 -8.75 15.92
CA SER A 71 -0.55 -8.09 17.07
C SER A 71 0.14 -6.76 16.72
N SER A 72 0.46 -6.53 15.44
CA SER A 72 1.06 -5.30 14.93
C SER A 72 0.06 -4.40 14.23
N THR A 73 -1.09 -4.94 13.78
CA THR A 73 -2.16 -4.14 13.17
C THR A 73 -2.78 -3.18 14.18
N THR A 74 -2.96 -1.92 13.78
CA THR A 74 -3.56 -0.89 14.64
C THR A 74 -4.66 -0.11 13.92
N GLU A 75 -5.74 0.17 14.64
CA GLU A 75 -6.75 1.14 14.21
C GLU A 75 -6.19 2.56 14.28
N GLN A 76 -6.66 3.42 13.39
CA GLN A 76 -6.29 4.84 13.34
C GLN A 76 -7.57 5.70 13.36
N GLN A 77 -7.63 6.81 12.63
CA GLN A 77 -8.77 7.73 12.63
C GLN A 77 -10.00 7.17 11.91
N ILE A 78 -9.81 6.45 10.80
CA ILE A 78 -10.87 5.83 10.01
C ILE A 78 -10.96 4.36 10.43
N VAL A 79 -12.04 4.01 11.11
CA VAL A 79 -12.31 2.61 11.46
C VAL A 79 -12.78 1.87 10.20
N HIS A 80 -12.11 0.77 9.88
CA HIS A 80 -12.48 -0.11 8.77
C HIS A 80 -12.26 -1.57 9.16
N THR A 81 -13.24 -2.14 9.87
CA THR A 81 -13.19 -3.48 10.47
C THR A 81 -12.83 -4.59 9.47
N ALA A 82 -13.38 -4.56 8.25
CA ALA A 82 -13.08 -5.57 7.23
C ALA A 82 -11.61 -5.57 6.77
N VAL A 83 -10.90 -4.44 6.95
CA VAL A 83 -9.46 -4.33 6.72
C VAL A 83 -8.70 -4.75 7.98
N SER A 84 -9.00 -4.16 9.14
CA SER A 84 -8.23 -4.38 10.37
C SER A 84 -8.35 -5.78 10.96
N GLU A 85 -9.52 -6.42 10.85
CA GLU A 85 -9.79 -7.77 11.34
C GLU A 85 -9.63 -8.85 10.26
N SER A 86 -9.06 -8.51 9.10
CA SER A 86 -8.83 -9.50 8.05
C SER A 86 -7.83 -10.57 8.52
N HIS A 87 -8.04 -11.82 8.10
CA HIS A 87 -7.12 -12.93 8.37
C HIS A 87 -5.92 -12.94 7.43
N GLY A 88 -6.03 -12.26 6.29
CA GLY A 88 -4.96 -12.11 5.32
C GLY A 88 -5.25 -11.04 4.28
N LEU A 89 -4.26 -10.83 3.42
CA LEU A 89 -4.30 -9.95 2.26
C LEU A 89 -3.74 -10.70 1.05
N ILE A 90 -4.45 -10.62 -0.08
CA ILE A 90 -3.91 -10.96 -1.39
C ILE A 90 -3.70 -9.65 -2.15
N ARG A 91 -2.45 -9.28 -2.40
CA ARG A 91 -2.11 -8.11 -3.21
C ARG A 91 -1.99 -8.54 -4.66
N LEU A 92 -2.72 -7.87 -5.54
CA LEU A 92 -2.63 -8.06 -6.99
C LEU A 92 -2.05 -6.81 -7.64
N GLU A 93 -1.22 -6.98 -8.67
CA GLU A 93 -0.75 -5.87 -9.50
C GLU A 93 -0.67 -6.25 -10.98
N CYS A 94 -1.03 -5.33 -11.87
CA CYS A 94 -1.02 -5.55 -13.31
C CYS A 94 -0.97 -4.25 -14.10
N ALA A 95 -0.48 -4.30 -15.34
CA ALA A 95 -0.52 -3.16 -16.27
C ALA A 95 -1.97 -2.74 -16.61
N THR A 96 -2.90 -3.68 -16.66
CA THR A 96 -4.34 -3.43 -16.90
C THR A 96 -5.19 -4.08 -15.82
N LEU A 97 -6.42 -3.58 -15.63
CA LEU A 97 -7.29 -4.04 -14.55
C LEU A 97 -7.91 -5.43 -14.80
N GLU A 98 -8.12 -5.81 -16.06
CA GLU A 98 -8.91 -6.99 -16.44
C GLU A 98 -8.36 -8.32 -15.86
N PRO A 99 -7.05 -8.64 -15.96
CA PRO A 99 -6.53 -9.91 -15.44
C PRO A 99 -6.74 -10.06 -13.93
N ILE A 100 -6.45 -9.00 -13.17
CA ILE A 100 -6.56 -9.01 -11.71
C ILE A 100 -8.01 -8.94 -11.22
N LYS A 101 -8.93 -8.40 -12.02
CA LYS A 101 -10.37 -8.51 -11.75
C LYS A 101 -10.90 -9.92 -11.94
N GLY A 102 -10.38 -10.67 -12.91
CA GLY A 102 -10.66 -12.11 -13.04
C GLY A 102 -10.28 -12.87 -11.77
N TYR A 103 -9.07 -12.64 -11.26
CA TYR A 103 -8.61 -13.21 -9.99
C TYR A 103 -9.52 -12.81 -8.83
N GLU A 104 -9.79 -11.51 -8.63
CA GLU A 104 -10.64 -11.03 -7.54
C GLU A 104 -12.02 -11.69 -7.54
N ASN A 105 -12.67 -11.77 -8.71
CA ASN A 105 -14.00 -12.36 -8.82
C ASN A 105 -13.97 -13.85 -8.46
N GLY A 106 -12.96 -14.60 -8.95
CA GLY A 106 -12.78 -16.01 -8.59
C GLY A 106 -12.54 -16.19 -7.10
N LEU A 107 -11.67 -15.38 -6.50
CA LEU A 107 -11.38 -15.41 -5.07
C LEU A 107 -12.64 -15.15 -4.24
N ARG A 108 -13.43 -14.14 -4.63
CA ARG A 108 -14.65 -13.77 -3.93
C ARG A 108 -15.66 -14.91 -3.89
N GLU A 109 -15.83 -15.64 -5.00
CA GLU A 109 -16.71 -16.81 -5.05
C GLU A 109 -16.19 -17.96 -4.16
N LEU A 110 -14.88 -18.27 -4.22
CA LEU A 110 -14.27 -19.31 -3.39
C LEU A 110 -14.39 -19.00 -1.89
N VAL A 111 -14.01 -17.79 -1.50
CA VAL A 111 -14.04 -17.34 -0.09
C VAL A 111 -15.48 -17.29 0.42
N LYS A 112 -16.43 -16.79 -0.38
CA LYS A 112 -17.85 -16.77 -0.02
C LYS A 112 -18.42 -18.18 0.14
N ALA A 113 -18.07 -19.12 -0.74
CA ALA A 113 -18.48 -20.51 -0.63
C ALA A 113 -17.95 -21.17 0.65
N ALA A 114 -16.77 -20.77 1.12
CA ALA A 114 -16.20 -21.18 2.40
C ALA A 114 -16.78 -20.41 3.63
N GLY A 115 -17.73 -19.50 3.42
CA GLY A 115 -18.37 -18.71 4.50
C GLY A 115 -17.57 -17.48 4.94
N GLY A 116 -16.60 -17.05 4.14
CA GLY A 116 -15.81 -15.84 4.37
C GLY A 116 -16.27 -14.62 3.58
N SER A 117 -15.46 -13.56 3.62
CA SER A 117 -15.63 -12.32 2.86
C SER A 117 -14.32 -11.78 2.30
N VAL A 118 -14.42 -10.97 1.25
CA VAL A 118 -13.30 -10.23 0.66
C VAL A 118 -13.65 -8.74 0.62
N GLU A 119 -12.84 -7.91 1.26
CA GLU A 119 -12.89 -6.45 1.15
C GLU A 119 -11.79 -5.99 0.18
N THR A 120 -12.14 -5.09 -0.74
CA THR A 120 -11.24 -4.68 -1.82
C THR A 120 -10.93 -3.20 -1.74
N LEU A 121 -9.66 -2.87 -1.54
CA LEU A 121 -9.16 -1.52 -1.83
C LEU A 121 -8.54 -1.51 -3.23
N ALA A 122 -9.14 -0.76 -4.14
CA ALA A 122 -8.64 -0.61 -5.50
C ALA A 122 -7.76 0.64 -5.62
N GLY A 123 -6.68 0.55 -6.38
CA GLY A 123 -5.84 1.70 -6.69
C GLY A 123 -5.17 1.65 -8.05
N VAL A 124 -4.77 2.82 -8.51
CA VAL A 124 -4.00 3.00 -9.75
C VAL A 124 -2.63 3.58 -9.45
N MET A 125 -1.62 3.06 -10.14
CA MET A 125 -0.27 3.62 -10.13
C MET A 125 -0.22 4.82 -11.06
N ARG A 126 0.41 5.89 -10.60
CA ARG A 126 0.58 7.14 -11.35
C ARG A 126 2.03 7.63 -11.18
N PRO A 127 2.56 8.39 -12.14
CA PRO A 127 3.81 9.12 -11.91
C PRO A 127 3.67 10.07 -10.71
N ARG A 128 4.80 10.39 -10.07
CA ARG A 128 4.81 11.26 -8.87
C ARG A 128 4.46 12.69 -9.25
N SER A 129 3.52 13.31 -8.53
CA SER A 129 3.05 14.68 -8.84
C SER A 129 3.83 15.78 -8.10
N TYR A 130 4.27 15.56 -6.86
CA TYR A 130 4.98 16.56 -6.03
C TYR A 130 6.49 16.28 -5.90
N THR A 131 7.09 15.71 -6.94
CA THR A 131 8.48 15.23 -6.87
C THR A 131 9.33 15.91 -7.94
N SER A 132 10.12 16.88 -7.51
CA SER A 132 11.15 17.50 -8.33
C SER A 132 12.31 16.54 -8.62
N HIS A 133 13.24 16.94 -9.50
CA HIS A 133 14.44 16.16 -9.75
C HIS A 133 15.29 15.98 -8.49
N ALA A 134 15.53 17.05 -7.71
CA ALA A 134 16.29 16.97 -6.46
C ALA A 134 15.62 16.03 -5.43
N MET A 135 14.28 16.06 -5.35
CA MET A 135 13.54 15.12 -4.51
C MET A 135 13.65 13.68 -5.02
N SER A 136 13.69 13.49 -6.34
CA SER A 136 13.89 12.17 -6.95
C SER A 136 15.24 11.59 -6.57
N GLU A 137 16.31 12.38 -6.64
CA GLU A 137 17.65 11.95 -6.23
C GLU A 137 17.69 11.60 -4.74
N PHE A 138 17.20 12.50 -3.87
CA PHE A 138 17.19 12.29 -2.43
C PHE A 138 16.41 11.02 -2.02
N ALA A 139 15.16 10.90 -2.47
CA ALA A 139 14.26 9.88 -1.95
C ALA A 139 14.34 8.55 -2.73
N TYR A 140 14.85 8.53 -3.96
CA TYR A 140 14.72 7.37 -4.84
C TYR A 140 16.02 6.85 -5.46
N ALA A 141 17.10 7.63 -5.53
CA ALA A 141 18.39 7.10 -6.00
C ALA A 141 18.93 5.98 -5.10
N HIS A 142 18.55 6.01 -3.82
CA HIS A 142 18.92 5.03 -2.80
C HIS A 142 17.72 4.27 -2.23
N ALA A 143 16.55 4.34 -2.89
CA ALA A 143 15.38 3.62 -2.42
C ALA A 143 15.59 2.11 -2.53
N MET A 144 15.17 1.40 -1.48
CA MET A 144 15.18 -0.06 -1.51
C MET A 144 14.32 -0.60 -2.66
N PRO A 145 14.88 -1.42 -3.58
CA PRO A 145 14.10 -2.02 -4.64
C PRO A 145 13.13 -3.07 -4.08
N PRO A 146 12.09 -3.48 -4.85
CA PRO A 146 11.28 -4.63 -4.46
C PRO A 146 12.16 -5.87 -4.31
N GLY A 147 11.75 -6.81 -3.45
CA GLY A 147 12.51 -8.02 -3.19
C GLY A 147 11.63 -9.20 -2.78
N SER A 148 12.26 -10.38 -2.75
CA SER A 148 11.59 -11.62 -2.35
C SER A 148 11.09 -11.55 -0.90
N GLY A 149 10.15 -12.43 -0.55
CA GLY A 149 9.62 -12.52 0.81
C GLY A 149 10.58 -13.14 1.80
N GLU A 150 11.64 -13.78 1.32
CA GLU A 150 12.74 -14.20 2.18
C GLU A 150 13.53 -12.98 2.70
N LYS A 151 13.76 -11.98 1.84
CA LYS A 151 14.45 -10.74 2.22
C LYS A 151 13.53 -9.80 2.99
N PHE A 152 12.31 -9.61 2.49
CA PHE A 152 11.34 -8.66 3.03
C PHE A 152 10.06 -9.40 3.42
N PRO A 153 10.08 -10.21 4.50
CA PRO A 153 8.95 -11.05 4.90
C PRO A 153 7.77 -10.26 5.45
N LEU A 154 7.97 -9.04 5.93
CA LEU A 154 6.91 -8.21 6.50
C LEU A 154 6.45 -7.17 5.49
N ALA A 155 5.15 -6.87 5.55
CA ALA A 155 4.58 -5.75 4.85
C ALA A 155 3.53 -5.03 5.70
N ALA A 156 3.32 -3.76 5.40
CA ALA A 156 2.29 -2.93 6.00
C ALA A 156 1.44 -2.24 4.92
N VAL A 157 0.15 -2.07 5.19
CA VAL A 157 -0.78 -1.30 4.37
C VAL A 157 -1.34 -0.14 5.18
N THR A 158 -1.26 1.07 4.63
CA THR A 158 -1.78 2.29 5.24
C THR A 158 -2.73 2.98 4.25
N PRO A 159 -4.02 2.67 4.26
CA PRO A 159 -5.00 3.40 3.49
C PRO A 159 -5.23 4.79 4.11
N MET A 160 -5.37 5.82 3.28
CA MET A 160 -5.43 7.20 3.75
C MET A 160 -6.33 8.08 2.89
N ASN A 161 -7.00 9.01 3.55
CA ASN A 161 -7.70 10.13 2.97
C ASN A 161 -7.01 11.44 3.32
N LYS A 162 -7.19 12.43 2.45
CA LYS A 162 -6.89 13.82 2.77
C LYS A 162 -8.18 14.55 3.12
N THR A 163 -8.07 15.50 4.05
CA THR A 163 -9.22 16.33 4.45
C THR A 163 -9.66 17.26 3.31
N ASP A 164 -10.88 17.79 3.39
CA ASP A 164 -11.37 18.78 2.41
C ASP A 164 -10.44 20.01 2.32
N ASP A 165 -9.92 20.47 3.46
CA ASP A 165 -8.98 21.60 3.52
C ASP A 165 -7.72 21.38 2.67
N TRP A 166 -7.18 20.15 2.64
CA TRP A 166 -6.05 19.83 1.77
C TRP A 166 -6.40 20.02 0.31
N TRP A 167 -7.58 19.57 -0.10
CA TRP A 167 -7.97 19.62 -1.49
C TRP A 167 -8.38 21.02 -1.97
N GLN A 168 -8.72 21.93 -1.06
CA GLN A 168 -8.93 23.35 -1.38
C GLN A 168 -7.62 24.13 -1.58
N MET A 169 -6.48 23.57 -1.18
CA MET A 169 -5.18 24.20 -1.40
C MET A 169 -4.75 24.14 -2.87
N ASP A 170 -4.10 25.20 -3.33
CA ASP A 170 -3.41 25.16 -4.61
C ASP A 170 -2.26 24.13 -4.61
N PHE A 171 -1.77 23.82 -5.81
CA PHE A 171 -0.73 22.82 -6.02
C PHE A 171 0.58 23.14 -5.28
N LEU A 172 1.04 24.41 -5.33
CA LEU A 172 2.34 24.80 -4.75
C LEU A 172 2.27 24.75 -3.22
N HIS A 173 1.14 25.13 -2.64
CA HIS A 173 0.94 25.01 -1.21
C HIS A 173 0.99 23.53 -0.78
N ARG A 174 0.31 22.62 -1.50
CA ARG A 174 0.41 21.17 -1.23
C ARG A 174 1.83 20.63 -1.38
N GLU A 175 2.53 21.02 -2.45
CA GLU A 175 3.92 20.62 -2.69
C GLU A 175 4.85 21.05 -1.54
N SER A 176 4.63 22.24 -0.97
CA SER A 176 5.47 22.77 0.11
C SER A 176 5.50 21.91 1.37
N PHE A 177 4.46 21.10 1.62
CA PHE A 177 4.42 20.20 2.78
C PHE A 177 5.38 18.99 2.65
N PHE A 178 5.82 18.68 1.44
CA PHE A 178 6.76 17.59 1.20
C PHE A 178 8.22 18.00 1.43
N LEU A 179 8.51 19.29 1.56
CA LEU A 179 9.85 19.85 1.65
C LEU A 179 10.18 20.35 3.07
N PRO A 180 11.47 20.34 3.46
CA PRO A 180 11.91 21.03 4.67
C PRO A 180 11.67 22.54 4.58
N ARG A 181 11.40 23.17 5.72
CA ARG A 181 11.25 24.62 5.82
C ARG A 181 12.32 25.19 6.74
N TYR A 182 12.85 26.34 6.34
CA TYR A 182 13.90 27.06 7.04
C TYR A 182 13.38 28.45 7.42
N ASP A 183 13.89 29.00 8.53
CA ASP A 183 13.60 30.37 8.94
C ASP A 183 14.52 31.40 8.24
N GLU A 184 14.44 32.66 8.67
CA GLU A 184 15.26 33.76 8.13
C GLU A 184 16.76 33.63 8.41
N ASN A 185 17.15 32.77 9.36
CA ASN A 185 18.54 32.49 9.72
C ASN A 185 19.06 31.21 9.03
N GLU A 186 18.30 30.64 8.09
CA GLU A 186 18.59 29.37 7.42
C GLU A 186 18.58 28.16 8.37
N GLU A 187 17.92 28.27 9.53
CA GLU A 187 17.75 27.16 10.46
C GLU A 187 16.51 26.35 10.09
N MET A 188 16.63 25.01 10.05
CA MET A 188 15.51 24.15 9.72
C MET A 188 14.49 24.13 10.88
N VAL A 189 13.28 24.60 10.59
CA VAL A 189 12.17 24.65 11.56
C VAL A 189 11.19 23.49 11.40
N VAL A 190 11.11 22.90 10.21
CA VAL A 190 10.20 21.78 9.91
C VAL A 190 10.87 20.84 8.92
N LYS A 191 10.81 19.52 9.17
CA LYS A 191 11.37 18.50 8.27
C LYS A 191 10.54 18.34 6.99
N GLY A 192 9.22 18.39 7.10
CA GLY A 192 8.30 18.03 6.01
C GLY A 192 8.31 16.53 5.73
N HIS A 193 7.44 16.06 4.84
CA HIS A 193 7.23 14.63 4.59
C HIS A 193 8.53 13.89 4.24
N ALA A 194 9.31 14.44 3.29
CA ALA A 194 10.46 13.74 2.75
C ALA A 194 11.57 13.52 3.79
N LEU A 195 11.90 14.55 4.58
CA LEU A 195 12.96 14.43 5.58
C LEU A 195 12.46 13.73 6.85
N ALA A 196 11.17 13.83 7.19
CA ALA A 196 10.57 13.07 8.30
C ALA A 196 10.63 11.54 8.06
N SER A 197 10.62 11.11 6.79
CA SER A 197 10.68 9.70 6.38
C SER A 197 12.07 9.22 5.92
N ALA A 198 13.09 10.08 5.99
CA ALA A 198 14.40 9.84 5.36
C ALA A 198 15.07 8.53 5.80
N MET A 199 14.94 8.16 7.07
CA MET A 199 15.55 6.94 7.61
C MET A 199 15.00 5.65 6.97
N GLY A 200 13.78 5.68 6.44
CA GLY A 200 13.17 4.53 5.79
C GLY A 200 13.59 4.35 4.33
N VAL A 201 14.26 5.34 3.72
CA VAL A 201 14.64 5.27 2.30
C VAL A 201 15.48 4.02 1.95
N PRO A 202 16.54 3.67 2.71
CA PRO A 202 17.36 2.50 2.40
C PRO A 202 16.73 1.16 2.80
N ASP A 203 15.80 1.14 3.76
CA ASP A 203 15.37 -0.09 4.44
C ASP A 203 13.91 -0.49 4.17
N ILE A 204 13.13 0.38 3.53
CA ILE A 204 11.69 0.17 3.31
C ILE A 204 11.35 0.36 1.82
N ASN A 205 10.91 -0.72 1.18
CA ASN A 205 10.31 -0.63 -0.13
C ASN A 205 8.93 -0.04 0.05
N ARG A 206 8.57 0.95 -0.78
CA ARG A 206 7.30 1.67 -0.64
C ARG A 206 6.64 1.86 -1.99
N ARG A 207 5.33 1.69 -2.00
CA ARG A 207 4.46 1.94 -3.14
C ARG A 207 3.28 2.77 -2.66
N LEU A 208 2.81 3.66 -3.52
CA LEU A 208 1.61 4.44 -3.30
C LEU A 208 0.73 4.22 -4.53
N VAL A 209 -0.51 3.83 -4.30
CA VAL A 209 -1.54 3.86 -5.34
C VAL A 209 -2.60 4.90 -4.99
N HIS A 210 -3.20 5.45 -6.04
CA HIS A 210 -4.21 6.49 -5.97
C HIS A 210 -5.59 5.88 -6.18
N SER A 211 -6.62 6.49 -5.59
CA SER A 211 -8.01 6.19 -5.93
C SER A 211 -8.23 6.20 -7.46
N PRO A 212 -8.84 5.14 -8.05
CA PRO A 212 -9.13 5.10 -9.48
C PRO A 212 -10.08 6.22 -9.92
N ASP A 213 -11.05 6.56 -9.06
CA ASP A 213 -12.19 7.42 -9.40
C ASP A 213 -11.98 8.90 -8.99
N GLY A 214 -10.81 9.21 -8.44
CA GLY A 214 -10.45 10.53 -7.94
C GLY A 214 -10.54 10.64 -6.42
N TYR A 215 -10.28 11.84 -5.91
CA TYR A 215 -10.01 12.09 -4.49
C TYR A 215 -11.14 12.81 -3.76
N GLY A 216 -11.18 12.71 -2.42
CA GLY A 216 -12.19 13.29 -1.55
C GLY A 216 -13.57 12.68 -1.76
N LEU A 217 -13.64 11.41 -2.19
CA LEU A 217 -14.89 10.69 -2.38
C LEU A 217 -15.24 9.89 -1.13
N GLY A 218 -16.47 10.02 -0.64
CA GLY A 218 -16.93 9.25 0.51
C GLY A 218 -16.97 7.74 0.20
N GLY A 219 -16.54 6.92 1.16
CA GLY A 219 -16.56 5.46 1.05
C GLY A 219 -15.38 4.85 0.31
N SER A 220 -14.38 5.65 -0.10
CA SER A 220 -13.10 5.16 -0.63
C SER A 220 -11.91 5.85 0.04
N TYR A 221 -10.73 5.32 -0.21
CA TYR A 221 -9.47 5.94 0.19
C TYR A 221 -8.84 6.68 -0.98
N ASP A 222 -8.34 7.89 -0.73
CA ASP A 222 -7.60 8.71 -1.70
C ASP A 222 -6.31 8.00 -2.14
N PHE A 223 -5.66 7.35 -1.19
CA PHE A 223 -4.42 6.61 -1.41
C PHE A 223 -4.36 5.33 -0.58
N VAL A 224 -3.62 4.35 -1.09
CA VAL A 224 -3.19 3.18 -0.32
C VAL A 224 -1.67 3.10 -0.37
N GLY A 225 -1.03 3.30 0.78
CA GLY A 225 0.40 3.06 0.98
C GLY A 225 0.64 1.57 1.22
N TYR A 226 1.65 1.00 0.56
CA TYR A 226 2.05 -0.39 0.72
C TYR A 226 3.56 -0.48 0.88
N PHE A 227 4.01 -1.14 1.94
CA PHE A 227 5.42 -1.15 2.37
C PHE A 227 5.90 -2.57 2.57
N GLU A 228 7.14 -2.88 2.16
CA GLU A 228 7.80 -4.18 2.35
C GLU A 228 9.17 -3.96 2.99
N PHE A 229 9.50 -4.72 4.03
CA PHE A 229 10.75 -4.55 4.79
C PHE A 229 11.17 -5.84 5.50
N ALA A 230 12.44 -5.90 5.92
CA ALA A 230 12.95 -7.02 6.69
C ALA A 230 12.44 -6.97 8.14
N GLU A 231 12.48 -8.10 8.87
CA GLU A 231 12.07 -8.11 10.28
C GLU A 231 12.91 -7.16 11.15
N ALA A 232 14.21 -7.07 10.86
CA ALA A 232 15.14 -6.18 11.55
C ALA A 232 14.79 -4.70 11.36
N ASP A 233 14.07 -4.35 10.28
CA ASP A 233 13.74 -2.98 9.89
C ASP A 233 12.32 -2.59 10.33
N ALA A 234 11.56 -3.50 10.96
CA ALA A 234 10.25 -3.19 11.53
C ALA A 234 10.29 -2.02 12.54
N PRO A 235 11.32 -1.84 13.40
CA PRO A 235 11.47 -0.64 14.20
C PRO A 235 11.66 0.63 13.37
N VAL A 236 12.41 0.57 12.26
CA VAL A 236 12.60 1.70 11.34
C VAL A 236 11.27 2.13 10.74
N PHE A 237 10.44 1.18 10.28
CA PHE A 237 9.11 1.49 9.76
C PHE A 237 8.23 2.19 10.81
N ARG A 238 8.22 1.71 12.05
CA ARG A 238 7.47 2.34 13.15
C ARG A 238 7.96 3.76 13.45
N GLU A 239 9.26 3.99 13.44
CA GLU A 239 9.84 5.32 13.66
C GLU A 239 9.50 6.28 12.51
N VAL A 240 9.54 5.81 11.26
CA VAL A 240 9.09 6.58 10.09
C VAL A 240 7.62 6.97 10.24
N MET A 241 6.74 6.02 10.56
CA MET A 241 5.31 6.33 10.74
C MET A 241 5.07 7.29 11.91
N ALA A 242 5.80 7.15 13.02
CA ALA A 242 5.72 8.10 14.13
C ALA A 242 6.19 9.51 13.73
N GLY A 243 7.30 9.61 13.00
CA GLY A 243 7.82 10.89 12.49
C GLY A 243 6.89 11.54 11.46
N LEU A 244 6.25 10.75 10.60
CA LEU A 244 5.23 11.22 9.67
C LEU A 244 3.98 11.72 10.41
N ARG A 245 3.54 11.04 11.47
CA ARG A 245 2.38 11.41 12.29
C ARG A 245 2.61 12.62 13.19
N ASP A 246 3.86 12.96 13.50
CA ASP A 246 4.21 14.15 14.27
C ASP A 246 3.96 15.44 13.47
N THR A 247 2.82 16.09 13.74
CA THR A 247 2.42 17.32 13.04
C THR A 247 3.34 18.54 13.27
N VAL A 248 4.27 18.47 14.22
CA VAL A 248 5.32 19.48 14.42
C VAL A 248 6.43 19.29 13.39
N GLN A 249 6.87 18.05 13.18
CA GLN A 249 7.92 17.71 12.21
C GLN A 249 7.39 17.59 10.78
N ASN A 250 6.16 17.10 10.63
CA ASN A 250 5.44 16.91 9.38
C ASN A 250 4.02 17.52 9.43
N PRO A 251 3.89 18.83 9.19
CA PRO A 251 2.60 19.52 9.22
C PRO A 251 1.60 19.05 8.16
N GLU A 252 2.04 18.32 7.13
CA GLU A 252 1.16 17.64 6.17
C GLU A 252 0.12 16.76 6.88
N TRP A 253 0.53 16.11 7.98
CA TRP A 253 -0.28 15.11 8.66
C TRP A 253 -1.51 15.68 9.38
N LYS A 254 -1.58 17.01 9.52
CA LYS A 254 -2.81 17.70 9.95
C LYS A 254 -3.98 17.48 8.99
N TYR A 255 -3.67 17.14 7.73
CA TYR A 255 -4.65 16.92 6.69
C TYR A 255 -4.76 15.45 6.27
N VAL A 256 -4.19 14.52 7.05
CA VAL A 256 -4.28 13.08 6.81
C VAL A 256 -5.30 12.46 7.75
N LEU A 257 -6.23 11.72 7.18
CA LEU A 257 -7.11 10.79 7.89
C LEU A 257 -6.67 9.38 7.52
N GLU A 258 -6.05 8.68 8.46
CA GLU A 258 -5.51 7.35 8.22
C GLU A 258 -6.55 6.29 8.57
N GLY A 259 -6.67 5.27 7.73
CA GLY A 259 -7.36 4.02 8.07
C GLY A 259 -6.45 3.06 8.83
N PRO A 260 -6.85 1.80 9.00
CA PRO A 260 -6.06 0.84 9.78
C PRO A 260 -4.65 0.67 9.20
N GLU A 261 -3.63 0.72 10.06
CA GLU A 261 -2.27 0.29 9.72
C GLU A 261 -2.24 -1.23 9.82
N TRP A 262 -2.48 -1.92 8.70
CA TRP A 262 -2.55 -3.39 8.64
C TRP A 262 -1.18 -3.99 8.39
N TRP A 263 -0.81 -5.01 9.16
CA TRP A 263 0.46 -5.73 9.01
C TRP A 263 0.24 -7.17 8.56
N GLY A 264 1.14 -7.66 7.72
CA GLY A 264 1.12 -9.05 7.30
C GLY A 264 2.50 -9.61 7.01
N ARG A 265 2.58 -10.94 7.11
CA ARG A 265 3.74 -11.74 6.75
C ARG A 265 3.50 -12.40 5.41
N ARG A 266 4.42 -12.19 4.48
CA ARG A 266 4.35 -12.81 3.17
C ARG A 266 4.60 -14.30 3.26
N VAL A 267 3.80 -15.05 2.51
CA VAL A 267 3.86 -16.51 2.42
C VAL A 267 3.84 -16.94 0.96
N ASN A 268 4.28 -18.16 0.69
CA ASN A 268 4.51 -18.63 -0.67
C ASN A 268 3.29 -19.27 -1.30
N THR A 269 2.47 -19.97 -0.52
CA THR A 269 1.35 -20.78 -1.02
C THR A 269 0.02 -20.35 -0.42
N ALA A 270 -1.07 -20.65 -1.11
CA ALA A 270 -2.41 -20.52 -0.53
C ALA A 270 -2.57 -21.35 0.75
N ALA A 271 -1.94 -22.53 0.85
CA ALA A 271 -1.99 -23.35 2.05
C ALA A 271 -1.38 -22.62 3.28
N GLU A 272 -0.23 -21.95 3.12
CA GLU A 272 0.38 -21.14 4.18
C GLU A 272 -0.43 -19.89 4.51
N PHE A 273 -1.06 -19.29 3.50
CA PHE A 273 -1.95 -18.13 3.63
C PHE A 273 -3.20 -18.43 4.45
N LEU A 274 -3.78 -19.60 4.23
CA LEU A 274 -4.97 -20.07 4.92
C LEU A 274 -4.66 -20.69 6.30
N ALA A 275 -3.38 -20.94 6.62
CA ALA A 275 -2.98 -21.51 7.89
C ALA A 275 -3.34 -20.55 9.04
N ARG A 276 -4.17 -21.02 9.98
CA ARG A 276 -4.50 -20.26 11.19
C ARG A 276 -3.24 -20.13 12.07
N PRO A 277 -2.98 -18.95 12.65
CA PRO A 277 -1.93 -18.79 13.66
C PRO A 277 -2.17 -19.64 14.91
#